data_AF-I3ILZ0-F1
#
_entry.id   AF-I3ILZ0-F1
#
_cell.length_a   1.000
_cell.length_b   1.000
_cell.length_c   1.000
_cell.angle_alpha   90.00
_cell.angle_beta   90.00
_cell.angle_gamma   90.00
#
_symmetry.space_group_name_H-M   'P 1'
#
loop_
_entity.id
_entity.type
_entity.pdbx_description
1 polymer ?
#
loop_
_entity_poly.entity_id
_entity_poly.type
_entity_poly.pdbx_seq_one_letter_code
_entity_poly.pdbx_strand_id
1 'polypeptide(L)'
;METNNLNHTNNEYDYIIAHPSYEVNQIFMSLGFRETVITNNQVENKNFYIISGKDISIQKESVFKYENTTIIFHEQDKMLLRVNDRWNKNKISSFITNPEPPKELYQELKQTLKNYIEFQREAIYGIITAWIIATYFHRCFHAFPFLFIYGKKQSGKSRFLDLLERLSFNAMKVKGVSVASLADSIDGVRGTFLNDQAEELSNKKNTEILGILSDSYTIGGGKRRIVNMSNKGRRIIEFETFGPKAFASIKEIDSDLRDRCIEITMLRAIKEYPYPDAYLPIWNDLRDRLYRLLFTRWHRVRELYQETGKDVSHRVKELWRPLESILQLENVPSEEMKEIKGFFLESMQETQNELSEYEIKLFETLQEILKGKGKEILTITDIAENLKSDYSTMDEKEKKRFQIWIGKIVKQLSLYDKPVGRKDGKRAYEFSVDRIDSIYQRYITMTIDDHCPIPVMVSHKSSQKNAPDHVTIGMSDLVEDENIPEKEIEI
;
A
#
# COMPACT_ATOMS: atom_id res chain seq x y z
N MET A 1 -47.77 39.80 6.09
CA MET A 1 -46.51 40.38 5.58
C MET A 1 -45.73 39.24 4.97
N GLU A 2 -45.56 39.33 3.66
CA GLU A 2 -45.19 38.26 2.74
C GLU A 2 -43.79 37.69 3.04
N THR A 3 -43.72 36.36 3.12
CA THR A 3 -42.48 35.60 3.00
C THR A 3 -42.10 35.56 1.52
N ASN A 4 -41.12 36.36 1.13
CA ASN A 4 -40.51 36.31 -0.19
C ASN A 4 -39.83 34.95 -0.42
N ASN A 5 -40.52 34.07 -1.14
CA ASN A 5 -39.93 32.94 -1.85
C ASN A 5 -39.05 33.48 -2.98
N LEU A 6 -37.76 33.63 -2.71
CA LEU A 6 -36.74 33.71 -3.76
C LEU A 6 -36.52 32.29 -4.29
N ASN A 7 -37.33 31.93 -5.29
CA ASN A 7 -37.01 30.89 -6.25
C ASN A 7 -35.71 31.29 -6.97
N HIS A 8 -34.57 30.91 -6.43
CA HIS A 8 -33.33 30.87 -7.20
C HIS A 8 -33.43 29.72 -8.20
N THR A 9 -33.89 30.06 -9.40
CA THR A 9 -33.64 29.28 -10.60
C THR A 9 -32.15 29.32 -10.91
N ASN A 10 -31.35 28.53 -10.19
CA ASN A 10 -29.99 28.20 -10.60
C ASN A 10 -30.11 27.17 -11.73
N ASN A 11 -30.19 27.65 -12.97
CA ASN A 11 -29.62 26.91 -14.10
C ASN A 11 -28.09 26.95 -13.96
N GLU A 12 -27.56 26.25 -12.94
CA GLU A 12 -26.14 25.95 -12.85
C GLU A 12 -25.82 24.96 -13.97
N TYR A 13 -25.08 25.42 -14.97
CA TYR A 13 -24.36 24.47 -15.82
C TYR A 13 -23.42 23.67 -14.92
N ASP A 14 -23.75 22.41 -14.68
CA ASP A 14 -22.88 21.51 -13.92
C ASP A 14 -21.56 21.38 -14.70
N TYR A 15 -20.44 21.68 -14.06
CA TYR A 15 -19.12 21.54 -14.67
C TYR A 15 -18.21 20.69 -13.78
N ILE A 16 -17.42 19.84 -14.42
CA ILE A 16 -16.47 18.96 -13.75
C ILE A 16 -15.07 19.38 -14.17
N ILE A 17 -14.26 19.73 -13.18
CA ILE A 17 -12.82 19.91 -13.35
C ILE A 17 -12.19 18.52 -13.20
N ALA A 18 -11.73 17.96 -14.31
CA ALA A 18 -11.11 16.66 -14.38
C ALA A 18 -9.58 16.78 -14.47
N HIS A 19 -8.88 15.83 -13.86
CA HIS A 19 -7.45 15.73 -14.05
C HIS A 19 -7.12 15.31 -15.50
N PRO A 20 -6.20 16.00 -16.19
CA PRO A 20 -5.97 15.76 -17.61
C PRO A 20 -5.38 14.37 -17.90
N SER A 21 -4.55 13.82 -17.01
CA SER A 21 -3.84 12.55 -17.27
C SER A 21 -4.68 11.29 -17.04
N TYR A 22 -5.41 11.21 -15.93
CA TYR A 22 -6.26 10.08 -15.60
C TYR A 22 -7.34 10.51 -14.60
N GLU A 23 -8.61 10.50 -15.01
CA GLU A 23 -9.75 10.78 -14.13
C GLU A 23 -10.71 9.60 -14.08
N VAL A 24 -11.33 9.37 -12.92
CA VAL A 24 -12.46 8.44 -12.75
C VAL A 24 -13.46 9.09 -11.82
N ASN A 25 -14.69 9.28 -12.28
CA ASN A 25 -15.78 9.81 -11.47
C ASN A 25 -17.06 8.97 -11.68
N GLN A 26 -18.20 9.49 -11.24
CA GLN A 26 -19.48 8.78 -11.35
C GLN A 26 -20.03 8.71 -12.78
N ILE A 27 -19.63 9.63 -13.64
CA ILE A 27 -20.17 9.82 -14.99
C ILE A 27 -19.25 9.16 -16.03
N PHE A 28 -17.94 9.33 -15.90
CA PHE A 28 -16.97 8.82 -16.86
C PHE A 28 -15.61 8.53 -16.22
N MET A 29 -14.78 7.81 -16.98
CA MET A 29 -13.33 7.81 -16.82
C MET A 29 -12.65 8.38 -18.06
N SER A 30 -11.45 8.96 -17.90
CA SER A 30 -10.66 9.47 -19.01
C SER A 30 -9.18 9.24 -18.85
N LEU A 31 -8.47 9.00 -19.97
CA LEU A 31 -7.00 9.07 -20.03
C LEU A 31 -6.57 10.13 -21.04
N GLY A 32 -5.65 10.99 -20.63
CA GLY A 32 -5.04 11.99 -21.50
C GLY A 32 -3.67 11.55 -22.01
N PHE A 33 -3.43 11.80 -23.29
CA PHE A 33 -2.14 11.60 -23.92
C PHE A 33 -1.75 12.82 -24.73
N ARG A 34 -0.45 12.94 -25.01
CA ARG A 34 0.05 13.85 -26.04
C ARG A 34 0.56 13.08 -27.24
N GLU A 35 0.43 13.72 -28.40
CA GLU A 35 1.05 13.33 -29.64
C GLU A 35 1.91 14.47 -30.17
N THR A 36 3.07 14.12 -30.73
CA THR A 36 3.88 15.05 -31.49
C THR A 36 3.43 15.00 -32.94
N VAL A 37 3.00 16.13 -33.48
CA VAL A 37 2.53 16.28 -34.86
C VAL A 37 3.34 17.36 -35.57
N ILE A 38 3.40 17.26 -36.90
CA ILE A 38 4.02 18.30 -37.73
C ILE A 38 2.88 19.09 -38.37
N THR A 39 2.73 20.36 -37.97
CA THR A 39 1.79 21.31 -38.58
C THR A 39 2.62 22.40 -39.26
N ASN A 40 2.44 22.66 -40.56
CA ASN A 40 3.16 23.73 -41.28
C ASN A 40 4.70 23.68 -41.10
N ASN A 41 5.31 22.50 -41.19
CA ASN A 41 6.75 22.25 -40.93
C ASN A 41 7.24 22.60 -39.51
N GLN A 42 6.35 22.83 -38.55
CA GLN A 42 6.67 23.02 -37.15
C GLN A 42 6.23 21.81 -36.31
N VAL A 43 7.08 21.44 -35.35
CA VAL A 43 6.80 20.35 -34.42
C VAL A 43 5.93 20.89 -33.29
N GLU A 44 4.71 20.39 -33.18
CA GLU A 44 3.75 20.77 -32.15
C GLU A 44 3.37 19.54 -31.30
N ASN A 45 3.11 19.75 -30.02
CA ASN A 45 2.49 18.72 -29.18
C ASN A 45 1.00 19.02 -29.06
N LYS A 46 0.16 18.04 -29.40
CA LYS A 46 -1.30 18.11 -29.23
C LYS A 46 -1.75 17.10 -28.21
N ASN A 47 -2.60 17.53 -27.30
CA ASN A 47 -3.23 16.64 -26.33
C ASN A 47 -4.51 16.06 -26.93
N PHE A 48 -4.84 14.84 -26.50
CA PHE A 48 -6.14 14.24 -26.72
C PHE A 48 -6.50 13.35 -25.54
N TYR A 49 -7.79 13.13 -25.37
CA TYR A 49 -8.37 12.45 -24.23
C TYR A 49 -9.26 11.32 -24.73
N ILE A 50 -9.04 10.12 -24.23
CA ILE A 50 -9.95 9.00 -24.44
C ILE A 50 -10.91 8.98 -23.26
N ILE A 51 -12.21 9.02 -23.52
CA ILE A 51 -13.27 9.05 -22.51
C ILE A 51 -14.08 7.78 -22.63
N SER A 52 -14.37 7.14 -21.50
CA SER A 52 -15.30 6.03 -21.39
C SER A 52 -16.36 6.35 -20.34
N GLY A 53 -17.61 6.41 -20.78
CA GLY A 53 -18.80 6.51 -19.92
C GLY A 53 -19.90 5.68 -20.56
N LYS A 54 -20.93 6.32 -21.11
CA LYS A 54 -21.95 5.64 -21.93
C LYS A 54 -21.36 5.05 -23.22
N ASP A 55 -20.54 5.83 -23.89
CA ASP A 55 -19.80 5.47 -25.10
C ASP A 55 -18.31 5.76 -24.89
N ILE A 56 -17.46 5.14 -25.72
CA ILE A 56 -16.02 5.41 -25.74
C ILE A 56 -15.70 6.35 -26.92
N SER A 57 -15.06 7.47 -26.64
CA SER A 57 -14.75 8.49 -27.66
C SER A 57 -13.41 9.17 -27.43
N ILE A 58 -12.91 9.86 -28.46
CA ILE A 58 -11.71 10.70 -28.39
C ILE A 58 -12.12 12.16 -28.42
N GLN A 59 -11.63 12.94 -27.46
CA GLN A 59 -11.77 14.39 -27.40
C GLN A 59 -10.41 15.06 -27.60
N LYS A 60 -10.37 16.14 -28.39
CA LYS A 60 -9.13 16.89 -28.67
C LYS A 60 -9.09 18.24 -27.96
N GLU A 61 -10.22 18.69 -27.45
CA GLU A 61 -10.35 19.94 -26.72
C GLU A 61 -10.28 19.67 -25.22
N SER A 62 -9.66 20.58 -24.48
CA SER A 62 -9.60 20.52 -23.01
C SER A 62 -10.90 20.95 -22.34
N VAL A 63 -11.81 21.59 -23.09
CA VAL A 63 -13.14 21.98 -22.63
C VAL A 63 -14.17 21.49 -23.64
N PHE A 64 -15.11 20.65 -23.21
CA PHE A 64 -16.16 20.13 -24.08
C PHE A 64 -17.40 19.75 -23.25
N LYS A 65 -18.54 19.58 -23.93
CA LYS A 65 -19.76 19.09 -23.29
C LYS A 65 -19.79 17.57 -23.32
N TYR A 66 -20.07 16.95 -22.18
CA TYR A 66 -20.36 15.53 -22.06
C TYR A 66 -21.74 15.40 -21.40
N GLU A 67 -22.71 14.89 -22.17
CA GLU A 67 -24.12 14.89 -21.77
C GLU A 67 -24.59 16.31 -21.38
N ASN A 68 -25.05 16.51 -20.15
CA ASN A 68 -25.53 17.80 -19.63
C ASN A 68 -24.44 18.57 -18.85
N THR A 69 -23.22 18.05 -18.79
CA THR A 69 -22.13 18.57 -17.95
C THR A 69 -20.99 19.10 -18.81
N THR A 70 -20.40 20.23 -18.42
CA THR A 70 -19.19 20.75 -19.08
C THR A 70 -17.95 20.15 -18.43
N ILE A 71 -17.13 19.45 -19.20
CA ILE A 71 -15.86 18.90 -18.70
C ILE A 71 -14.74 19.87 -19.00
N ILE A 72 -13.90 20.13 -18.01
CA ILE A 72 -12.73 21.00 -18.10
C ILE A 72 -11.51 20.20 -17.62
N PHE A 73 -10.60 19.90 -18.53
CA PHE A 73 -9.28 19.36 -18.20
C PHE A 73 -8.33 20.48 -17.82
N HIS A 74 -7.91 20.51 -16.56
CA HIS A 74 -7.01 21.53 -16.05
C HIS A 74 -5.55 21.24 -16.43
N GLU A 75 -5.13 21.68 -17.62
CA GLU A 75 -3.80 21.40 -18.20
C GLU A 75 -2.65 22.23 -17.62
N GLN A 76 -2.91 23.25 -16.78
CA GLN A 76 -1.87 24.20 -16.36
C GLN A 76 -0.68 23.48 -15.73
N ASP A 77 0.48 23.60 -16.40
CA ASP A 77 1.80 23.06 -16.03
C ASP A 77 2.01 21.53 -16.15
N LYS A 78 1.07 20.75 -16.71
CA LYS A 78 1.21 19.28 -16.80
C LYS A 78 1.54 18.79 -18.21
N MET A 79 2.67 18.11 -18.35
CA MET A 79 3.08 17.49 -19.60
C MET A 79 2.53 16.05 -19.68
N LEU A 80 1.50 15.84 -20.50
CA LEU A 80 0.90 14.51 -20.67
C LEU A 80 1.87 13.47 -21.22
N LEU A 81 1.55 12.21 -20.99
CA LEU A 81 2.36 11.09 -21.45
C LEU A 81 2.28 10.97 -22.98
N ARG A 82 3.40 10.69 -23.64
CA ARG A 82 3.41 10.47 -25.09
C ARG A 82 2.69 9.16 -25.40
N VAL A 83 1.69 9.21 -26.27
CA VAL A 83 0.91 8.03 -26.63
C VAL A 83 1.80 6.90 -27.16
N ASN A 84 2.77 7.21 -28.03
CA ASN A 84 3.63 6.21 -28.67
C ASN A 84 4.52 5.42 -27.70
N ASP A 85 4.80 5.97 -26.50
CA ASP A 85 5.60 5.29 -25.48
C ASP A 85 4.79 4.18 -24.79
N ARG A 86 3.45 4.24 -24.88
CA ARG A 86 2.54 3.35 -24.15
C ARG A 86 1.61 2.54 -25.03
N TRP A 87 0.92 3.15 -25.98
CA TRP A 87 -0.17 2.54 -26.73
C TRP A 87 -0.11 2.90 -28.22
N ASN A 88 -0.26 1.90 -29.10
CA ASN A 88 -0.22 2.11 -30.53
C ASN A 88 -1.51 2.78 -31.04
N LYS A 89 -1.38 3.88 -31.79
CA LYS A 89 -2.54 4.65 -32.32
C LYS A 89 -3.49 3.85 -33.21
N ASN A 90 -2.98 2.91 -34.02
CA ASN A 90 -3.83 2.06 -34.85
C ASN A 90 -4.68 1.14 -33.98
N LYS A 91 -4.11 0.64 -32.88
CA LYS A 91 -4.85 -0.17 -31.90
C LYS A 91 -5.87 0.66 -31.13
N ILE A 92 -5.54 1.90 -30.76
CA ILE A 92 -6.52 2.85 -30.19
C ILE A 92 -7.69 3.04 -31.15
N SER A 93 -7.41 3.37 -32.41
CA SER A 93 -8.46 3.62 -33.42
C SER A 93 -9.36 2.39 -33.63
N SER A 94 -8.75 1.20 -33.69
CA SER A 94 -9.46 -0.08 -33.75
C SER A 94 -10.32 -0.32 -32.50
N PHE A 95 -9.80 -0.01 -31.31
CA PHE A 95 -10.53 -0.15 -30.05
C PHE A 95 -11.74 0.78 -29.96
N ILE A 96 -11.59 2.06 -30.32
CA ILE A 96 -12.69 3.02 -30.30
C ILE A 96 -13.82 2.58 -31.25
N THR A 97 -13.46 1.97 -32.37
CA THR A 97 -14.45 1.47 -33.35
C THR A 97 -15.16 0.20 -32.88
N ASN A 98 -14.45 -0.68 -32.16
CA ASN A 98 -15.02 -1.90 -31.59
C ASN A 98 -14.48 -2.14 -30.16
N PRO A 99 -15.14 -1.60 -29.13
CA PRO A 99 -14.65 -1.59 -27.76
C PRO A 99 -14.90 -2.92 -27.06
N GLU A 100 -14.18 -3.97 -27.48
CA GLU A 100 -14.27 -5.28 -26.86
C GLU A 100 -13.30 -5.45 -25.69
N PRO A 101 -13.75 -6.04 -24.56
CA PRO A 101 -12.87 -6.39 -23.45
C PRO A 101 -11.95 -7.57 -23.86
N PRO A 102 -10.68 -7.57 -23.42
CA PRO A 102 -9.81 -8.71 -23.68
C PRO A 102 -10.30 -9.95 -22.91
N LYS A 103 -9.98 -11.13 -23.43
CA LYS A 103 -10.20 -12.41 -22.75
C LYS A 103 -8.87 -12.96 -22.25
N GLU A 104 -8.92 -13.79 -21.19
CA GLU A 104 -7.78 -14.57 -20.68
C GLU A 104 -6.53 -13.74 -20.30
N LEU A 105 -6.69 -12.43 -20.04
CA LEU A 105 -5.58 -11.53 -19.82
C LEU A 105 -4.80 -11.89 -18.54
N TYR A 106 -5.50 -12.26 -17.46
CA TYR A 106 -4.87 -12.76 -16.24
C TYR A 106 -3.92 -13.95 -16.50
N GLN A 107 -4.38 -14.99 -17.20
CA GLN A 107 -3.56 -16.19 -17.42
C GLN A 107 -2.33 -15.89 -18.29
N GLU A 108 -2.50 -15.05 -19.30
CA GLU A 108 -1.39 -14.65 -20.17
C GLU A 108 -0.34 -13.81 -19.46
N LEU A 109 -0.77 -12.85 -18.62
CA LEU A 109 0.14 -12.07 -17.78
C LEU A 109 0.87 -12.98 -16.78
N LYS A 110 0.15 -13.89 -16.12
CA LYS A 110 0.72 -14.86 -15.18
C LYS A 110 1.77 -15.74 -15.87
N GLN A 111 1.48 -16.25 -17.06
CA GLN A 111 2.44 -17.03 -17.84
C GLN A 111 3.62 -16.19 -18.31
N THR A 112 3.38 -14.94 -18.70
CA THR A 112 4.45 -13.99 -19.06
C THR A 112 5.38 -13.77 -17.87
N LEU A 113 4.87 -13.59 -16.64
CA LEU A 113 5.72 -13.49 -15.45
C LEU A 113 6.62 -14.74 -15.30
N LYS A 114 6.05 -15.95 -15.39
CA LYS A 114 6.81 -17.21 -15.31
C LYS A 114 7.91 -17.35 -16.37
N ASN A 115 7.77 -16.68 -17.51
CA ASN A 115 8.77 -16.71 -18.58
C ASN A 115 9.96 -15.79 -18.31
N TYR A 116 9.84 -14.80 -17.43
CA TYR A 116 10.86 -13.76 -17.19
C TYR A 116 11.43 -13.72 -15.77
N ILE A 117 10.73 -14.31 -14.79
CA ILE A 117 11.13 -14.26 -13.38
C ILE A 117 10.73 -15.54 -12.63
N GLU A 118 11.54 -15.89 -11.63
CA GLU A 118 11.31 -17.02 -10.72
C GLU A 118 10.82 -16.52 -9.35
N PHE A 119 9.69 -17.06 -8.90
CA PHE A 119 9.20 -16.96 -7.53
C PHE A 119 9.05 -18.36 -6.91
N GLN A 120 9.15 -18.44 -5.59
CA GLN A 120 9.19 -19.71 -4.85
C GLN A 120 7.79 -20.33 -4.65
N ARG A 121 6.74 -19.53 -4.79
CA ARG A 121 5.34 -19.95 -4.61
C ARG A 121 4.50 -19.53 -5.81
N GLU A 122 3.62 -20.42 -6.24
CA GLU A 122 2.68 -20.16 -7.34
C GLU A 122 1.74 -18.98 -7.05
N ALA A 123 1.32 -18.82 -5.80
CA ALA A 123 0.50 -17.71 -5.33
C ALA A 123 1.12 -16.33 -5.62
N ILE A 124 2.47 -16.22 -5.63
CA ILE A 124 3.17 -14.95 -5.92
C ILE A 124 2.92 -14.52 -7.38
N TYR A 125 2.92 -15.45 -8.33
CA TYR A 125 2.59 -15.09 -9.71
C TYR A 125 1.16 -14.59 -9.83
N GLY A 126 0.22 -15.20 -9.10
CA GLY A 126 -1.18 -14.77 -9.09
C GLY A 126 -1.39 -13.39 -8.48
N ILE A 127 -0.81 -13.14 -7.29
CA ILE A 127 -0.94 -11.84 -6.62
C ILE A 127 -0.30 -10.70 -7.42
N ILE A 128 0.87 -10.94 -8.03
CA ILE A 128 1.55 -9.95 -8.87
C ILE A 128 0.77 -9.68 -10.15
N THR A 129 0.16 -10.72 -10.74
CA THR A 129 -0.72 -10.55 -11.91
C THR A 129 -1.92 -9.68 -11.56
N ALA A 130 -2.60 -9.97 -10.45
CA ALA A 130 -3.71 -9.16 -9.96
C ALA A 130 -3.28 -7.72 -9.67
N TRP A 131 -2.10 -7.55 -9.04
CA TRP A 131 -1.54 -6.24 -8.75
C TRP A 131 -1.25 -5.43 -10.01
N ILE A 132 -0.63 -6.03 -11.04
CA ILE A 132 -0.36 -5.39 -12.33
C ILE A 132 -1.66 -4.90 -12.98
N ILE A 133 -2.68 -5.76 -13.06
CA ILE A 133 -3.98 -5.36 -13.62
C ILE A 133 -4.61 -4.26 -12.76
N ALA A 134 -4.57 -4.40 -11.42
CA ALA A 134 -5.10 -3.42 -10.48
C ALA A 134 -4.46 -2.03 -10.66
N THR A 135 -3.18 -1.94 -11.07
CA THR A 135 -2.54 -0.64 -11.33
C THR A 135 -3.28 0.19 -12.38
N TYR A 136 -3.95 -0.44 -13.37
CA TYR A 136 -4.75 0.29 -14.36
C TYR A 136 -6.04 0.84 -13.76
N PHE A 137 -6.58 0.15 -12.75
CA PHE A 137 -7.81 0.53 -12.06
C PHE A 137 -7.59 1.32 -10.78
N HIS A 138 -6.37 1.74 -10.45
CA HIS A 138 -6.07 2.31 -9.12
C HIS A 138 -6.95 3.51 -8.72
N ARG A 139 -7.41 4.32 -9.68
CA ARG A 139 -8.36 5.44 -9.46
C ARG A 139 -9.80 5.00 -9.15
N CYS A 140 -10.14 3.73 -9.36
CA CYS A 140 -11.41 3.13 -8.95
C CYS A 140 -11.41 2.73 -7.47
N PHE A 141 -10.26 2.75 -6.80
CA PHE A 141 -10.09 2.28 -5.42
C PHE A 141 -9.79 3.44 -4.47
N HIS A 142 -10.20 3.32 -3.21
CA HIS A 142 -9.86 4.31 -2.16
C HIS A 142 -8.43 4.15 -1.66
N ALA A 143 -7.93 2.92 -1.63
CA ALA A 143 -6.61 2.54 -1.19
C ALA A 143 -5.96 1.58 -2.20
N PHE A 144 -4.63 1.49 -2.20
CA PHE A 144 -3.88 0.61 -3.09
C PHE A 144 -2.65 0.00 -2.37
N PRO A 145 -2.46 -1.33 -2.39
CA PRO A 145 -1.30 -1.97 -1.77
C PRO A 145 -0.01 -1.70 -2.54
N PHE A 146 1.07 -1.41 -1.83
CA PHE A 146 2.40 -1.32 -2.40
C PHE A 146 3.06 -2.71 -2.50
N LEU A 147 4.16 -2.81 -3.22
CA LEU A 147 5.02 -4.00 -3.19
C LEU A 147 6.33 -3.67 -2.48
N PHE A 148 6.74 -4.53 -1.55
CA PHE A 148 8.09 -4.51 -1.00
C PHE A 148 8.86 -5.72 -1.53
N ILE A 149 9.80 -5.47 -2.43
CA ILE A 149 10.61 -6.50 -3.09
C ILE A 149 11.93 -6.60 -2.32
N TYR A 150 12.05 -7.62 -1.49
CA TYR A 150 13.17 -7.80 -0.57
C TYR A 150 14.10 -8.94 -1.00
N GLY A 151 15.36 -8.89 -0.60
CA GLY A 151 16.31 -9.99 -0.78
C GLY A 151 17.75 -9.56 -1.03
N LYS A 152 18.68 -10.51 -1.06
CA LYS A 152 20.12 -10.23 -1.21
C LYS A 152 20.50 -9.66 -2.58
N LYS A 153 21.71 -9.11 -2.72
CA LYS A 153 22.24 -8.69 -4.04
C LYS A 153 22.17 -9.86 -5.03
N GLN A 154 21.92 -9.55 -6.30
CA GLN A 154 21.80 -10.53 -7.39
C GLN A 154 20.60 -11.50 -7.28
N SER A 155 19.58 -11.18 -6.48
CA SER A 155 18.32 -11.97 -6.41
C SER A 155 17.28 -11.63 -7.50
N GLY A 156 17.60 -10.74 -8.44
CA GLY A 156 16.68 -10.39 -9.53
C GLY A 156 15.69 -9.24 -9.26
N LYS A 157 15.77 -8.54 -8.11
CA LYS A 157 14.85 -7.42 -7.77
C LYS A 157 14.78 -6.31 -8.81
N SER A 158 15.93 -5.81 -9.28
CA SER A 158 15.94 -4.75 -10.29
C SER A 158 15.31 -5.22 -11.60
N ARG A 159 15.52 -6.50 -11.98
CA ARG A 159 14.87 -7.13 -13.13
C ARG A 159 13.35 -7.25 -12.93
N PHE A 160 12.91 -7.57 -11.72
CA PHE A 160 11.48 -7.59 -11.41
C PHE A 160 10.86 -6.21 -11.59
N LEU A 161 11.52 -5.16 -11.08
CA LEU A 161 11.09 -3.78 -11.33
C LEU A 161 11.08 -3.44 -12.81
N ASP A 162 12.05 -3.92 -13.61
CA ASP A 162 12.03 -3.71 -15.07
C ASP A 162 10.81 -4.37 -15.71
N LEU A 163 10.43 -5.58 -15.29
CA LEU A 163 9.24 -6.26 -15.76
C LEU A 163 7.96 -5.51 -15.36
N LEU A 164 7.87 -5.04 -14.10
CA LEU A 164 6.76 -4.18 -13.64
C LEU A 164 6.69 -2.87 -14.43
N GLU A 165 7.84 -2.30 -14.82
CA GLU A 165 7.90 -1.08 -15.64
C GLU A 165 7.28 -1.30 -17.04
N ARG A 166 7.40 -2.51 -17.59
CA ARG A 166 6.80 -2.85 -18.90
C ARG A 166 5.29 -3.03 -18.85
N LEU A 167 4.79 -3.58 -17.73
CA LEU A 167 3.43 -4.09 -17.62
C LEU A 167 2.49 -3.16 -16.84
N SER A 168 2.96 -2.48 -15.81
CA SER A 168 2.11 -1.68 -14.91
C SER A 168 1.72 -0.33 -15.51
N PHE A 169 0.61 0.23 -15.05
CA PHE A 169 0.03 1.46 -15.58
C PHE A 169 1.02 2.63 -15.51
N ASN A 170 1.45 3.13 -16.68
CA ASN A 170 2.33 4.28 -16.82
C ASN A 170 3.56 4.27 -15.91
N ALA A 171 4.12 3.09 -15.67
CA ALA A 171 5.16 2.91 -14.68
C ALA A 171 6.46 3.67 -15.01
N MET A 172 7.10 4.18 -13.97
CA MET A 172 8.42 4.80 -14.01
C MET A 172 9.33 4.18 -12.96
N LYS A 173 10.53 3.75 -13.38
CA LYS A 173 11.57 3.27 -12.49
C LYS A 173 12.58 4.37 -12.17
N VAL A 174 12.84 4.58 -10.89
CA VAL A 174 13.77 5.61 -10.39
C VAL A 174 14.75 5.05 -9.37
N LYS A 175 15.93 5.68 -9.30
CA LYS A 175 16.95 5.47 -8.26
C LYS A 175 17.14 6.77 -7.49
N GLY A 176 16.36 6.94 -6.43
CA GLY A 176 16.22 8.21 -5.72
C GLY A 176 15.40 9.24 -6.51
N VAL A 177 14.71 10.13 -5.80
CA VAL A 177 13.87 11.18 -6.40
C VAL A 177 13.77 12.37 -5.45
N SER A 178 13.73 13.59 -5.99
CA SER A 178 13.41 14.78 -5.19
C SER A 178 11.89 14.92 -5.02
N VAL A 179 11.42 15.67 -4.01
CA VAL A 179 9.98 15.94 -3.83
C VAL A 179 9.37 16.63 -5.06
N ALA A 180 10.09 17.58 -5.68
CA ALA A 180 9.65 18.26 -6.88
C ALA A 180 9.50 17.29 -8.06
N SER A 181 10.51 16.43 -8.29
CA SER A 181 10.44 15.40 -9.33
C SER A 181 9.32 14.39 -9.07
N LEU A 182 9.04 14.08 -7.81
CA LEU A 182 7.96 13.18 -7.42
C LEU A 182 6.58 13.82 -7.69
N ALA A 183 6.41 15.10 -7.38
CA ALA A 183 5.21 15.87 -7.71
C ALA A 183 4.98 15.89 -9.22
N ASP A 184 5.98 16.28 -10.02
CA ASP A 184 5.85 16.37 -11.47
C ASP A 184 5.59 15.00 -12.12
N SER A 185 6.24 13.94 -11.61
CA SER A 185 6.18 12.63 -12.25
C SER A 185 4.94 11.84 -11.81
N ILE A 186 4.63 11.75 -10.52
CA ILE A 186 3.48 10.95 -10.05
C ILE A 186 2.17 11.66 -10.38
N ASP A 187 2.02 12.94 -10.04
CA ASP A 187 0.79 13.68 -10.31
C ASP A 187 0.59 13.89 -11.82
N GLY A 188 1.67 14.22 -12.53
CA GLY A 188 1.63 14.51 -13.97
C GLY A 188 1.20 13.33 -14.84
N VAL A 189 1.53 12.08 -14.49
CA VAL A 189 1.11 10.89 -15.27
C VAL A 189 0.12 9.97 -14.54
N ARG A 190 -0.13 10.21 -13.24
CA ARG A 190 -0.89 9.33 -12.33
C ARG A 190 -0.51 7.85 -12.48
N GLY A 191 0.79 7.59 -12.64
CA GLY A 191 1.35 6.27 -12.97
C GLY A 191 1.91 5.51 -11.77
N THR A 192 2.42 4.30 -12.05
CA THR A 192 3.11 3.46 -11.07
C THR A 192 4.52 3.98 -10.77
N PHE A 193 4.85 4.12 -9.49
CA PHE A 193 6.18 4.53 -9.04
C PHE A 193 7.02 3.33 -8.59
N LEU A 194 8.14 3.08 -9.24
CA LEU A 194 9.02 1.95 -8.95
C LEU A 194 10.36 2.49 -8.42
N ASN A 195 10.69 2.23 -7.17
CA ASN A 195 11.92 2.69 -6.56
C ASN A 195 12.90 1.54 -6.32
N ASP A 196 14.04 1.61 -7.02
CA ASP A 196 15.17 0.71 -6.78
C ASP A 196 16.08 1.33 -5.70
N GLN A 197 16.69 0.47 -4.88
CA GLN A 197 17.51 0.85 -3.71
C GLN A 197 16.73 1.63 -2.63
N ALA A 198 15.54 1.14 -2.30
CA ALA A 198 14.63 1.80 -1.35
C ALA A 198 15.17 1.88 0.09
N GLU A 199 16.24 1.16 0.44
CA GLU A 199 16.94 1.32 1.72
C GLU A 199 17.41 2.76 1.98
N GLU A 200 17.63 3.54 0.93
CA GLU A 200 18.01 4.95 1.05
C GLU A 200 16.88 5.81 1.62
N LEU A 201 15.61 5.39 1.50
CA LEU A 201 14.46 6.15 2.01
C LEU A 201 14.45 6.22 3.54
N SER A 202 15.01 5.23 4.22
CA SER A 202 15.11 5.20 5.69
C SER A 202 16.15 6.19 6.25
N ASN A 203 16.93 6.86 5.40
CA ASN A 203 17.85 7.90 5.84
C ASN A 203 17.09 9.14 6.35
N LYS A 204 17.55 9.76 7.45
CA LYS A 204 16.94 10.97 8.05
C LYS A 204 16.78 12.16 7.07
N LYS A 205 17.62 12.24 6.03
CA LYS A 205 17.51 13.26 4.97
C LYS A 205 16.24 13.11 4.11
N ASN A 206 15.63 11.92 4.11
CA ASN A 206 14.50 11.54 3.25
C ASN A 206 13.19 11.41 4.03
N THR A 207 13.12 11.83 5.30
CA THR A 207 11.92 11.69 6.14
C THR A 207 10.67 12.32 5.51
N GLU A 208 10.80 13.46 4.82
CA GLU A 208 9.68 14.09 4.11
C GLU A 208 9.18 13.22 2.95
N ILE A 209 10.10 12.72 2.12
CA ILE A 209 9.77 11.85 0.97
C ILE A 209 9.13 10.55 1.47
N LEU A 210 9.70 9.96 2.52
CA LEU A 210 9.19 8.75 3.15
C LEU A 210 7.77 8.94 3.67
N GLY A 211 7.48 10.05 4.36
CA GLY A 211 6.12 10.38 4.80
C GLY A 211 5.15 10.58 3.63
N ILE A 212 5.58 11.28 2.58
CA ILE A 212 4.78 11.47 1.36
C ILE A 212 4.44 10.12 0.71
N LEU A 213 5.42 9.23 0.56
CA LEU A 213 5.25 7.91 -0.04
C LEU A 213 4.36 7.02 0.83
N SER A 214 4.59 6.99 2.14
CA SER A 214 3.84 6.14 3.07
C SER A 214 2.36 6.52 3.14
N ASP A 215 2.00 7.80 3.14
CA ASP A 215 0.58 8.20 3.20
C ASP A 215 -0.15 8.05 1.86
N SER A 216 0.59 7.95 0.75
CA SER A 216 0.03 7.93 -0.60
C SER A 216 -0.58 6.60 -1.04
N TYR A 217 -0.80 5.68 -0.10
CA TYR A 217 -1.55 4.45 -0.35
C TYR A 217 -3.06 4.69 -0.40
N THR A 218 -3.56 5.85 0.07
CA THR A 218 -4.97 6.25 -0.04
C THR A 218 -5.14 7.55 -0.83
N ILE A 219 -6.30 7.73 -1.46
CA ILE A 219 -6.64 8.98 -2.15
C ILE A 219 -6.53 10.18 -1.22
N GLY A 220 -7.02 10.05 0.02
CA GLY A 220 -6.97 11.13 1.02
C GLY A 220 -5.55 11.49 1.44
N GLY A 221 -4.71 10.50 1.74
CA GLY A 221 -3.34 10.71 2.18
C GLY A 221 -2.38 11.15 1.05
N GLY A 222 -2.72 10.85 -0.21
CA GLY A 222 -1.94 11.25 -1.37
C GLY A 222 -2.06 12.73 -1.75
N LYS A 223 -3.08 13.45 -1.30
CA LYS A 223 -3.26 14.88 -1.63
C LYS A 223 -2.31 15.75 -0.81
N ARG A 224 -1.50 16.57 -1.47
CA ARG A 224 -0.51 17.45 -0.84
C ARG A 224 -0.67 18.89 -1.31
N ARG A 225 -0.40 19.81 -0.38
CA ARG A 225 -0.35 21.25 -0.61
C ARG A 225 0.94 21.77 0.00
N ILE A 226 1.91 22.10 -0.84
CA ILE A 226 3.23 22.55 -0.42
C ILE A 226 3.41 24.01 -0.83
N VAL A 227 4.04 24.79 0.05
CA VAL A 227 4.44 26.16 -0.26
C VAL A 227 5.85 26.12 -0.84
N ASN A 228 5.97 26.40 -2.13
CA ASN A 228 7.26 26.58 -2.77
C ASN A 228 7.68 28.05 -2.66
N MET A 229 8.81 28.28 -1.99
CA MET A 229 9.45 29.59 -1.86
C MET A 229 10.53 29.68 -2.94
N SER A 230 10.31 30.51 -3.96
CA SER A 230 11.30 30.75 -5.02
C SER A 230 11.70 32.23 -5.04
N ASN A 231 12.80 32.56 -5.74
CA ASN A 231 13.20 33.95 -6.00
C ASN A 231 12.11 34.75 -6.75
N LYS A 232 11.09 34.09 -7.33
CA LYS A 232 9.94 34.70 -8.02
C LYS A 232 8.71 34.87 -7.12
N GLY A 233 8.83 34.58 -5.82
CA GLY A 233 7.76 34.71 -4.83
C GLY A 233 7.27 33.37 -4.27
N ARG A 234 6.21 33.45 -3.47
CA ARG A 234 5.57 32.33 -2.78
C ARG A 234 4.49 31.72 -3.68
N ARG A 235 4.69 30.48 -4.15
CA ARG A 235 3.68 29.73 -4.91
C ARG A 235 3.19 28.55 -4.08
N ILE A 236 1.87 28.37 -4.02
CA ILE A 236 1.27 27.16 -3.47
C ILE A 236 1.17 26.15 -4.60
N ILE A 237 1.72 24.95 -4.40
CA ILE A 237 1.66 23.84 -5.34
C ILE A 237 0.78 22.76 -4.71
N GLU A 238 -0.25 22.35 -5.44
CA GLU A 238 -1.13 21.25 -5.07
C GLU A 238 -0.89 20.10 -6.03
N PHE A 239 -0.60 18.92 -5.48
CA PHE A 239 -0.32 17.71 -6.25
C PHE A 239 -0.78 16.48 -5.48
N GLU A 240 -1.03 15.38 -6.21
CA GLU A 240 -1.47 14.13 -5.65
C GLU A 240 -0.44 13.03 -5.93
N THR A 241 -0.07 12.29 -4.89
CA THR A 241 0.90 11.18 -5.00
C THR A 241 0.26 9.81 -4.88
N PHE A 242 -1.07 9.75 -4.73
CA PHE A 242 -1.81 8.50 -4.65
C PHE A 242 -1.59 7.66 -5.90
N GLY A 243 -1.26 6.39 -5.69
CA GLY A 243 -1.16 5.43 -6.77
C GLY A 243 -0.21 4.28 -6.48
N PRO A 244 -0.18 3.27 -7.36
CA PRO A 244 0.62 2.05 -7.22
C PRO A 244 2.10 2.34 -7.03
N LYS A 245 2.74 1.64 -6.10
CA LYS A 245 4.19 1.75 -5.84
C LYS A 245 4.85 0.40 -5.57
N ALA A 246 6.11 0.28 -5.96
CA ALA A 246 6.96 -0.85 -5.58
C ALA A 246 8.33 -0.36 -5.13
N PHE A 247 8.86 -0.99 -4.09
CA PHE A 247 10.13 -0.65 -3.45
C PHE A 247 11.03 -1.87 -3.47
N ALA A 248 12.17 -1.81 -4.16
CA ALA A 248 13.17 -2.87 -4.12
C ALA A 248 14.29 -2.51 -3.16
N SER A 249 14.59 -3.40 -2.21
CA SER A 249 15.68 -3.18 -1.25
C SER A 249 16.46 -4.44 -0.92
N ILE A 250 17.71 -4.22 -0.49
CA ILE A 250 18.55 -5.25 0.13
C ILE A 250 18.51 -5.22 1.66
N LYS A 251 17.88 -4.21 2.26
CA LYS A 251 17.69 -4.05 3.70
C LYS A 251 16.20 -3.88 4.01
N GLU A 252 15.85 -3.97 5.28
CA GLU A 252 14.54 -3.53 5.76
C GLU A 252 14.31 -2.06 5.42
N ILE A 253 13.06 -1.75 5.08
CA ILE A 253 12.56 -0.38 4.92
C ILE A 253 11.88 0.08 6.21
N ASP A 254 11.51 1.36 6.26
CA ASP A 254 10.75 1.91 7.39
C ASP A 254 9.45 1.13 7.65
N SER A 255 9.13 0.90 8.93
CA SER A 255 7.98 0.09 9.35
C SER A 255 6.66 0.66 8.86
N ASP A 256 6.49 1.99 8.90
CA ASP A 256 5.25 2.61 8.42
C ASP A 256 5.08 2.38 6.91
N LEU A 257 6.17 2.43 6.14
CA LEU A 257 6.08 2.10 4.71
C LEU A 257 5.79 0.61 4.50
N ARG A 258 6.43 -0.27 5.28
CA ARG A 258 6.28 -1.73 5.20
C ARG A 258 4.85 -2.18 5.48
N ASP A 259 4.15 -1.57 6.44
CA ASP A 259 2.74 -1.84 6.80
C ASP A 259 1.74 -1.72 5.64
N ARG A 260 2.15 -1.08 4.55
CA ARG A 260 1.32 -0.83 3.36
C ARG A 260 1.78 -1.66 2.16
N CYS A 261 2.80 -2.50 2.33
CA CYS A 261 3.46 -3.25 1.28
C CYS A 261 3.17 -4.75 1.40
N ILE A 262 2.84 -5.38 0.28
CA ILE A 262 2.91 -6.82 0.11
C ILE A 262 4.38 -7.19 -0.05
N GLU A 263 4.91 -7.89 0.94
CA GLU A 263 6.31 -8.31 0.92
C GLU A 263 6.54 -9.53 0.02
N ILE A 264 7.47 -9.38 -0.92
CA ILE A 264 7.93 -10.41 -1.84
C ILE A 264 9.42 -10.64 -1.61
N THR A 265 9.74 -11.71 -0.90
CA THR A 265 11.14 -12.13 -0.70
C THR A 265 11.69 -12.86 -1.94
N MET A 266 12.68 -12.26 -2.58
CA MET A 266 13.35 -12.79 -3.77
C MET A 266 14.63 -13.57 -3.42
N LEU A 267 14.74 -14.76 -4.00
CA LEU A 267 15.95 -15.58 -3.98
C LEU A 267 16.67 -15.52 -5.34
N ARG A 268 17.94 -15.92 -5.36
CA ARG A 268 18.68 -16.05 -6.62
C ARG A 268 18.04 -17.16 -7.46
N ALA A 269 17.71 -16.84 -8.70
CA ALA A 269 17.14 -17.81 -9.63
C ALA A 269 18.10 -18.97 -9.89
N ILE A 270 17.54 -20.18 -10.04
CA ILE A 270 18.32 -21.40 -10.33
C ILE A 270 18.78 -21.42 -11.79
N LYS A 271 17.92 -20.97 -12.70
CA LYS A 271 18.18 -20.89 -14.14
C LYS A 271 18.27 -19.45 -14.63
N GLU A 272 18.82 -19.29 -15.83
CA GLU A 272 18.80 -18.02 -16.53
C GLU A 272 17.43 -17.78 -17.18
N TYR A 273 16.92 -16.56 -17.02
CA TYR A 273 15.69 -16.10 -17.65
C TYR A 273 16.04 -15.02 -18.69
N PRO A 274 15.24 -14.86 -19.77
CA PRO A 274 15.42 -13.75 -20.71
C PRO A 274 15.31 -12.40 -20.00
N TYR A 275 16.06 -11.41 -20.47
CA TYR A 275 15.92 -10.04 -19.99
C TYR A 275 14.66 -9.39 -20.60
N PRO A 276 13.85 -8.64 -19.83
CA PRO A 276 12.66 -7.96 -20.35
C PRO A 276 13.04 -6.69 -21.14
N ASP A 277 13.65 -6.89 -22.31
CA ASP A 277 14.07 -5.82 -23.22
C ASP A 277 12.86 -4.93 -23.57
N ALA A 278 13.03 -3.62 -23.40
CA ALA A 278 11.97 -2.62 -23.54
C ALA A 278 11.33 -2.58 -24.94
N TYR A 279 12.07 -2.98 -25.97
CA TYR A 279 11.64 -2.86 -27.37
C TYR A 279 10.86 -4.09 -27.87
N LEU A 280 10.64 -5.11 -27.04
CA LEU A 280 9.89 -6.30 -27.45
C LEU A 280 8.41 -5.95 -27.72
N PRO A 281 7.84 -6.36 -28.88
CA PRO A 281 6.45 -6.06 -29.25
C PRO A 281 5.40 -6.54 -28.24
N ILE A 282 5.68 -7.66 -27.55
CA ILE A 282 4.80 -8.26 -26.52
C ILE A 282 4.34 -7.25 -25.47
N TRP A 283 5.20 -6.30 -25.07
CA TRP A 283 4.83 -5.29 -24.08
C TRP A 283 3.78 -4.31 -24.60
N ASN A 284 3.85 -3.95 -25.89
CA ASN A 284 2.83 -3.11 -26.52
C ASN A 284 1.50 -3.85 -26.66
N ASP A 285 1.54 -5.15 -26.96
CA ASP A 285 0.35 -6.01 -27.06
C ASP A 285 -0.34 -6.18 -25.70
N LEU A 286 0.41 -6.49 -24.65
CA LEU A 286 -0.12 -6.63 -23.30
C LEU A 286 -0.67 -5.31 -22.75
N ARG A 287 0.04 -4.19 -22.96
CA ARG A 287 -0.46 -2.87 -22.54
C ARG A 287 -1.74 -2.47 -23.28
N ASP A 288 -1.82 -2.72 -24.59
CA ASP A 288 -3.06 -2.48 -25.35
C ASP A 288 -4.24 -3.20 -24.69
N ARG A 289 -4.09 -4.47 -24.34
CA ARG A 289 -5.14 -5.24 -23.67
C ARG A 289 -5.46 -4.74 -22.28
N LEU A 290 -4.45 -4.36 -21.49
CA LEU A 290 -4.66 -3.76 -20.17
C LEU A 290 -5.45 -2.42 -20.27
N TYR A 291 -5.16 -1.57 -21.26
CA TYR A 291 -5.95 -0.36 -21.53
C TYR A 291 -7.38 -0.69 -21.96
N ARG A 292 -7.57 -1.65 -22.87
CA ARG A 292 -8.92 -2.09 -23.29
C ARG A 292 -9.73 -2.61 -22.10
N LEU A 293 -9.12 -3.43 -21.25
CA LEU A 293 -9.76 -3.93 -20.03
C LEU A 293 -10.21 -2.78 -19.14
N LEU A 294 -9.33 -1.80 -18.90
CA LEU A 294 -9.65 -0.61 -18.12
C LEU A 294 -10.88 0.12 -18.69
N PHE A 295 -10.82 0.53 -19.95
CA PHE A 295 -11.88 1.33 -20.57
C PHE A 295 -13.22 0.59 -20.67
N THR A 296 -13.21 -0.74 -20.72
CA THR A 296 -14.44 -1.56 -20.84
C THR A 296 -14.99 -2.03 -19.49
N ARG A 297 -14.18 -2.09 -18.42
CA ARG A 297 -14.56 -2.73 -17.15
C ARG A 297 -14.48 -1.85 -15.90
N TRP A 298 -14.09 -0.58 -16.01
CA TRP A 298 -13.92 0.30 -14.84
C TRP A 298 -15.18 0.40 -13.95
N HIS A 299 -16.38 0.47 -14.53
CA HIS A 299 -17.65 0.47 -13.77
C HIS A 299 -17.81 -0.82 -12.97
N ARG A 300 -17.57 -1.97 -13.60
CA ARG A 300 -17.69 -3.28 -12.95
C ARG A 300 -16.68 -3.44 -11.82
N VAL A 301 -15.47 -2.93 -11.99
CA VAL A 301 -14.46 -2.92 -10.92
C VAL A 301 -14.89 -2.06 -9.73
N ARG A 302 -15.52 -0.90 -9.97
CA ARG A 302 -16.07 -0.06 -8.88
C ARG A 302 -17.18 -0.75 -8.10
N GLU A 303 -18.05 -1.50 -8.78
CA GLU A 303 -19.09 -2.32 -8.14
C GLU A 303 -18.46 -3.43 -7.28
N LEU A 304 -17.58 -4.25 -7.88
CA LEU A 304 -16.87 -5.34 -7.20
C LEU A 304 -16.10 -4.83 -5.97
N TYR A 305 -15.47 -3.66 -6.08
CA TYR A 305 -14.76 -3.05 -4.97
C TYR A 305 -15.65 -2.87 -3.74
N GLN A 306 -16.94 -2.54 -3.88
CA GLN A 306 -17.87 -2.41 -2.75
C GLN A 306 -18.22 -3.75 -2.08
N GLU A 307 -18.10 -4.87 -2.80
CA GLU A 307 -18.50 -6.20 -2.35
C GLU A 307 -17.34 -7.05 -1.81
N THR A 308 -16.10 -6.59 -1.98
CA THR A 308 -14.86 -7.28 -1.59
C THR A 308 -14.40 -6.97 -0.15
N GLY A 309 -13.52 -7.81 0.39
CA GLY A 309 -12.91 -7.67 1.71
C GLY A 309 -13.88 -7.90 2.87
N LYS A 310 -14.83 -8.83 2.72
CA LYS A 310 -15.86 -9.12 3.74
C LYS A 310 -15.31 -9.86 4.97
N ASP A 311 -14.25 -10.61 4.78
CA ASP A 311 -13.61 -11.56 5.71
C ASP A 311 -12.21 -11.10 6.14
N VAL A 312 -11.89 -9.83 5.94
CA VAL A 312 -10.64 -9.22 6.39
C VAL A 312 -10.98 -7.89 7.06
N SER A 313 -10.23 -7.49 8.08
CA SER A 313 -10.52 -6.32 8.89
C SER A 313 -9.54 -5.17 8.64
N HIS A 314 -9.95 -3.95 9.03
CA HIS A 314 -9.09 -2.75 9.11
C HIS A 314 -8.23 -2.47 7.86
N ARG A 315 -6.94 -2.19 8.05
CA ARG A 315 -6.00 -1.84 6.98
C ARG A 315 -5.79 -2.99 6.00
N VAL A 316 -5.72 -4.22 6.49
CA VAL A 316 -5.55 -5.42 5.66
C VAL A 316 -6.69 -5.51 4.64
N LYS A 317 -7.93 -5.21 5.06
CA LYS A 317 -9.08 -5.07 4.15
C LYS A 317 -8.86 -4.00 3.09
N GLU A 318 -8.42 -2.80 3.47
CA GLU A 318 -8.20 -1.70 2.52
C GLU A 318 -7.19 -2.07 1.42
N LEU A 319 -6.13 -2.79 1.79
CA LEU A 319 -5.06 -3.24 0.90
C LEU A 319 -5.47 -4.47 0.06
N TRP A 320 -6.32 -5.36 0.60
CA TRP A 320 -6.78 -6.56 -0.09
C TRP A 320 -7.84 -6.29 -1.16
N ARG A 321 -8.79 -5.39 -0.89
CA ARG A 321 -9.95 -5.13 -1.77
C ARG A 321 -9.59 -4.84 -3.24
N PRO A 322 -8.56 -4.02 -3.56
CA PRO A 322 -8.14 -3.81 -4.94
C PRO A 322 -7.77 -5.11 -5.66
N LEU A 323 -7.05 -6.00 -4.99
CA LEU A 323 -6.62 -7.28 -5.57
C LEU A 323 -7.79 -8.22 -5.75
N GLU A 324 -8.63 -8.37 -4.71
CA GLU A 324 -9.80 -9.24 -4.78
C GLU A 324 -10.77 -8.81 -5.87
N SER A 325 -10.96 -7.50 -6.05
CA SER A 325 -11.81 -6.95 -7.13
C SER A 325 -11.33 -7.40 -8.51
N ILE A 326 -10.03 -7.40 -8.74
CA ILE A 326 -9.43 -7.86 -10.01
C ILE A 326 -9.52 -9.38 -10.15
N LEU A 327 -9.23 -10.13 -9.09
CA LEU A 327 -9.34 -11.59 -9.12
C LEU A 327 -10.77 -12.01 -9.46
N GLN A 328 -11.78 -11.35 -8.89
CA GLN A 328 -13.20 -11.59 -9.20
C GLN A 328 -13.55 -11.14 -10.63
N LEU A 329 -13.04 -9.99 -11.09
CA LEU A 329 -13.25 -9.50 -12.46
C LEU A 329 -12.75 -10.50 -13.52
N GLU A 330 -11.56 -11.05 -13.31
CA GLU A 330 -10.90 -11.99 -14.22
C GLU A 330 -11.40 -13.44 -14.04
N ASN A 331 -12.36 -13.68 -13.14
CA ASN A 331 -12.92 -15.00 -12.82
C ASN A 331 -11.85 -16.03 -12.44
N VAL A 332 -10.89 -15.62 -11.61
CA VAL A 332 -9.84 -16.52 -11.11
C VAL A 332 -10.47 -17.65 -10.28
N PRO A 333 -10.08 -18.92 -10.46
CA PRO A 333 -10.64 -20.04 -9.71
C PRO A 333 -10.53 -19.84 -8.19
N SER A 334 -11.57 -20.26 -7.45
CA SER A 334 -11.65 -20.05 -6.00
C SER A 334 -10.48 -20.63 -5.22
N GLU A 335 -9.93 -21.77 -5.66
CA GLU A 335 -8.77 -22.39 -5.02
C GLU A 335 -7.52 -21.52 -5.18
N GLU A 336 -7.27 -21.00 -6.37
CA GLU A 336 -6.16 -20.08 -6.63
C GLU A 336 -6.34 -18.77 -5.86
N MET A 337 -7.55 -18.22 -5.79
CA MET A 337 -7.84 -17.03 -4.98
C MET A 337 -7.52 -17.25 -3.50
N LYS A 338 -7.84 -18.44 -2.97
CA LYS A 338 -7.56 -18.80 -1.58
C LYS A 338 -6.06 -18.89 -1.31
N GLU A 339 -5.29 -19.49 -2.21
CA GLU A 339 -3.82 -19.53 -2.11
C GLU A 339 -3.20 -18.13 -2.18
N ILE A 340 -3.67 -17.28 -3.10
CA ILE A 340 -3.24 -15.88 -3.24
C ILE A 340 -3.54 -15.10 -1.96
N LYS A 341 -4.74 -15.27 -1.41
CA LYS A 341 -5.14 -14.61 -0.17
C LYS A 341 -4.31 -15.07 1.02
N GLY A 342 -4.06 -16.38 1.14
CA GLY A 342 -3.18 -16.92 2.19
C GLY A 342 -1.80 -16.27 2.14
N PHE A 343 -1.18 -16.23 0.95
CA PHE A 343 0.09 -15.52 0.76
C PHE A 343 0.02 -14.04 1.14
N PHE A 344 -1.05 -13.33 0.73
CA PHE A 344 -1.24 -11.93 1.09
C PHE A 344 -1.30 -11.74 2.60
N LEU A 345 -2.13 -12.51 3.31
CA LEU A 345 -2.28 -12.39 4.76
C LEU A 345 -0.97 -12.69 5.50
N GLU A 346 -0.25 -13.74 5.10
CA GLU A 346 1.08 -14.05 5.63
C GLU A 346 2.04 -12.86 5.47
N SER A 347 2.04 -12.21 4.30
CA SER A 347 2.89 -11.02 4.06
C SER A 347 2.48 -9.77 4.85
N MET A 348 1.24 -9.71 5.35
CA MET A 348 0.74 -8.61 6.17
C MET A 348 0.92 -8.86 7.68
N GLN A 349 0.92 -10.12 8.13
CA GLN A 349 1.06 -10.50 9.54
C GLN A 349 2.41 -10.10 10.12
N GLU A 350 3.49 -10.09 9.33
CA GLU A 350 4.83 -9.66 9.77
C GLU A 350 4.90 -8.15 10.15
N THR A 351 3.86 -7.37 9.84
CA THR A 351 3.82 -5.90 10.07
C THR A 351 2.65 -5.45 10.95
N GLN A 352 1.82 -6.34 11.46
CA GLN A 352 0.76 -5.91 12.37
C GLN A 352 1.34 -5.52 13.73
N ASN A 353 0.93 -4.35 14.22
CA ASN A 353 1.21 -3.89 15.59
C ASN A 353 0.50 -4.82 16.59
N GLU A 354 1.05 -6.01 16.77
CA GLU A 354 0.73 -6.87 17.90
C GLU A 354 1.17 -6.19 19.19
N LEU A 355 0.45 -6.47 20.28
CA LEU A 355 0.95 -6.14 21.60
C LEU A 355 2.28 -6.88 21.77
N SER A 356 3.34 -6.17 22.12
CA SER A 356 4.60 -6.81 22.50
C SER A 356 4.37 -7.78 23.67
N GLU A 357 5.22 -8.79 23.84
CA GLU A 357 5.12 -9.75 24.96
C GLU A 357 4.98 -9.04 26.32
N TYR A 358 5.68 -7.91 26.49
CA TYR A 358 5.58 -7.09 27.71
C TYR A 358 4.24 -6.36 27.85
N GLU A 359 3.63 -5.90 26.76
CA GLU A 359 2.31 -5.29 26.79
C GLU A 359 1.23 -6.35 27.06
N ILE A 360 1.33 -7.54 26.48
CA ILE A 360 0.47 -8.69 26.78
C ILE A 360 0.51 -8.97 28.28
N LYS A 361 1.72 -9.09 28.85
CA LYS A 361 1.89 -9.34 30.28
C LYS A 361 1.32 -8.23 31.16
N LEU A 362 1.38 -6.97 30.72
CA LEU A 362 0.73 -5.85 31.40
C LEU A 362 -0.79 -5.99 31.41
N PHE A 363 -1.42 -6.42 30.31
CA PHE A 363 -2.85 -6.71 30.26
C PHE A 363 -3.23 -7.84 31.21
N GLU A 364 -2.52 -8.96 31.16
CA GLU A 364 -2.75 -10.11 32.05
C GLU A 364 -2.64 -9.70 33.52
N THR A 365 -1.60 -8.93 33.87
CA THR A 365 -1.41 -8.42 35.24
C THR A 365 -2.57 -7.54 35.69
N LEU A 366 -3.06 -6.63 34.83
CA LEU A 366 -4.20 -5.78 35.15
C LEU A 366 -5.50 -6.60 35.31
N GLN A 367 -5.71 -7.60 34.46
CA GLN A 367 -6.84 -8.52 34.58
C GLN A 367 -6.79 -9.31 35.88
N GLU A 368 -5.61 -9.79 36.29
CA GLU A 368 -5.42 -10.50 37.57
C GLU A 368 -5.68 -9.60 38.78
N ILE A 369 -5.13 -8.37 38.79
CA ILE A 369 -5.36 -7.41 39.89
C ILE A 369 -6.86 -7.10 40.06
N LEU A 370 -7.56 -6.92 38.93
CA LEU A 370 -8.97 -6.54 38.90
C LEU A 370 -9.93 -7.73 39.08
N LYS A 371 -9.42 -8.97 39.02
CA LYS A 371 -10.19 -10.20 39.14
C LYS A 371 -10.92 -10.24 40.49
N GLY A 372 -12.25 -10.32 40.44
CA GLY A 372 -13.12 -10.37 41.62
C GLY A 372 -13.45 -9.02 42.26
N LYS A 373 -12.83 -7.91 41.84
CA LYS A 373 -13.14 -6.54 42.32
C LYS A 373 -13.96 -5.72 41.33
N GLY A 374 -13.83 -6.00 40.03
CA GLY A 374 -14.53 -5.30 38.94
C GLY A 374 -13.93 -3.92 38.64
N LYS A 375 -13.69 -3.10 39.66
CA LYS A 375 -12.97 -1.81 39.57
C LYS A 375 -11.95 -1.65 40.69
N GLU A 376 -10.83 -1.01 40.38
CA GLU A 376 -9.81 -0.70 41.39
C GLU A 376 -9.05 0.59 41.10
N ILE A 377 -8.61 1.28 42.16
CA ILE A 377 -7.75 2.46 42.07
C ILE A 377 -6.29 2.03 42.25
N LEU A 378 -5.52 2.14 41.18
CA LEU A 378 -4.12 1.70 41.13
C LEU A 378 -3.19 2.89 40.82
N THR A 379 -2.03 2.88 41.45
CA THR A 379 -0.89 3.70 41.01
C THR A 379 -0.05 2.95 39.97
N ILE A 380 0.79 3.66 39.23
CA ILE A 380 1.76 3.02 38.33
C ILE A 380 2.75 2.14 39.11
N THR A 381 3.03 2.48 40.37
CA THR A 381 3.87 1.62 41.22
C THR A 381 3.14 0.33 41.58
N ASP A 382 1.85 0.39 41.93
CA ASP A 382 1.05 -0.79 42.24
C ASP A 382 1.08 -1.78 41.06
N ILE A 383 0.96 -1.27 39.83
CA ILE A 383 1.03 -2.08 38.61
C ILE A 383 2.45 -2.64 38.41
N ALA A 384 3.49 -1.83 38.61
CA ALA A 384 4.88 -2.25 38.44
C ALA A 384 5.29 -3.38 39.39
N GLU A 385 4.86 -3.31 40.66
CA GLU A 385 5.12 -4.31 41.69
C GLU A 385 4.47 -5.66 41.38
N ASN A 386 3.28 -5.65 40.77
CA ASN A 386 2.60 -6.89 40.36
C ASN A 386 3.13 -7.43 39.04
N LEU A 387 3.57 -6.56 38.12
CA LEU A 387 4.05 -6.96 36.79
C LEU A 387 5.43 -7.65 36.83
N LYS A 388 6.28 -7.28 37.80
CA LYS A 388 7.65 -7.81 37.90
C LYS A 388 8.02 -8.17 39.34
N SER A 389 8.28 -9.45 39.59
CA SER A 389 8.53 -9.99 40.94
C SER A 389 9.81 -9.49 41.61
N ASP A 390 10.82 -9.08 40.83
CA ASP A 390 12.08 -8.51 41.30
C ASP A 390 12.06 -6.97 41.37
N TYR A 391 10.90 -6.34 41.13
CA TYR A 391 10.77 -4.89 41.07
C TYR A 391 11.29 -4.20 42.35
N SER A 392 11.04 -4.79 43.52
CA SER A 392 11.50 -4.23 44.81
C SER A 392 13.02 -4.18 44.92
N THR A 393 13.72 -5.14 44.32
CA THR A 393 15.19 -5.31 44.36
C THR A 393 15.92 -4.58 43.24
N MET A 394 15.20 -4.02 42.26
CA MET A 394 15.79 -3.22 41.19
C MET A 394 16.43 -1.93 41.69
N ASP A 395 17.42 -1.44 40.94
CA ASP A 395 17.97 -0.12 41.16
C ASP A 395 16.93 0.98 40.83
N GLU A 396 17.12 2.16 41.42
CA GLU A 396 16.17 3.28 41.30
C GLU A 396 16.04 3.83 39.87
N LYS A 397 17.08 3.72 39.05
CA LYS A 397 17.08 4.19 37.66
C LYS A 397 16.26 3.24 36.78
N GLU A 398 16.40 1.93 36.99
CA GLU A 398 15.60 0.90 36.35
C GLU A 398 14.13 0.99 36.73
N LYS A 399 13.83 1.10 38.04
CA LYS A 399 12.46 1.31 38.55
C LYS A 399 11.77 2.47 37.86
N LYS A 400 12.48 3.59 37.72
CA LYS A 400 11.96 4.81 37.07
C LYS A 400 11.71 4.61 35.58
N ARG A 401 12.63 3.98 34.85
CA ARG A 401 12.44 3.65 33.41
C ARG A 401 11.23 2.75 33.21
N PHE A 402 11.07 1.74 34.05
CA PHE A 402 9.97 0.79 33.98
C PHE A 402 8.61 1.46 34.26
N GLN A 403 8.52 2.27 35.32
CA GLN A 403 7.31 3.06 35.61
C GLN A 403 6.96 4.05 34.49
N ILE A 404 7.96 4.70 33.87
CA ILE A 404 7.74 5.60 32.73
C ILE A 404 7.13 4.83 31.55
N TRP A 405 7.65 3.63 31.26
CA TRP A 405 7.12 2.76 30.23
C TRP A 405 5.66 2.36 30.53
N ILE A 406 5.35 1.84 31.73
CA ILE A 406 3.97 1.50 32.12
C ILE A 406 3.04 2.71 32.00
N GLY A 407 3.46 3.87 32.53
CA GLY A 407 2.68 5.10 32.45
C GLY A 407 2.43 5.57 31.02
N LYS A 408 3.40 5.36 30.12
CA LYS A 408 3.24 5.63 28.68
C LYS A 408 2.19 4.70 28.08
N ILE A 409 2.27 3.39 28.31
CA ILE A 409 1.32 2.41 27.75
C ILE A 409 -0.10 2.61 28.31
N VAL A 410 -0.23 2.75 29.63
CA VAL A 410 -1.51 3.03 30.31
C VAL A 410 -2.22 4.25 29.70
N LYS A 411 -1.46 5.29 29.35
CA LYS A 411 -1.99 6.49 28.70
C LYS A 411 -2.26 6.29 27.21
N GLN A 412 -1.33 5.67 26.48
CA GLN A 412 -1.40 5.45 25.04
C GLN A 412 -2.61 4.56 24.67
N LEU A 413 -2.80 3.47 25.39
CA LEU A 413 -3.91 2.54 25.20
C LEU A 413 -5.17 2.96 25.96
N SER A 414 -5.11 4.07 26.71
CA SER A 414 -6.24 4.59 27.51
C SER A 414 -6.85 3.53 28.45
N LEU A 415 -5.98 2.80 29.16
CA LEU A 415 -6.35 1.64 29.99
C LEU A 415 -7.19 1.99 31.23
N TYR A 416 -7.11 3.23 31.71
CA TYR A 416 -7.88 3.70 32.87
C TYR A 416 -9.21 4.34 32.47
N ASP A 417 -10.19 4.28 33.36
CA ASP A 417 -11.49 4.95 33.24
C ASP A 417 -11.36 6.46 33.47
N LYS A 418 -10.73 6.85 34.59
CA LYS A 418 -10.48 8.25 34.94
C LYS A 418 -9.29 8.41 35.89
N PRO A 419 -8.61 9.57 35.89
CA PRO A 419 -7.68 9.95 36.95
C PRO A 419 -8.46 10.20 38.26
N VAL A 420 -7.93 9.74 39.41
CA VAL A 420 -8.62 9.85 40.71
C VAL A 420 -7.88 10.74 41.72
N GLY A 421 -6.75 11.33 41.31
CA GLY A 421 -5.94 12.19 42.17
C GLY A 421 -4.65 11.50 42.64
N ARG A 422 -4.40 11.50 43.96
CA ARG A 422 -3.22 10.86 44.57
C ARG A 422 -3.60 9.77 45.56
N LYS A 423 -2.90 8.64 45.50
CA LYS A 423 -2.88 7.54 46.48
C LYS A 423 -1.44 7.40 46.95
N ASP A 424 -1.21 7.47 48.26
CA ASP A 424 0.14 7.41 48.88
C ASP A 424 1.16 8.38 48.27
N GLY A 425 0.71 9.62 48.00
CA GLY A 425 1.53 10.68 47.38
C GLY A 425 1.78 10.51 45.88
N LYS A 426 1.40 9.38 45.28
CA LYS A 426 1.57 9.06 43.85
C LYS A 426 0.27 9.25 43.09
N ARG A 427 0.36 9.59 41.79
CA ARG A 427 -0.84 9.69 40.93
C ARG A 427 -1.52 8.32 40.79
N ALA A 428 -2.84 8.32 40.92
CA ALA A 428 -3.65 7.12 40.83
C ALA A 428 -4.77 7.24 39.78
N TYR A 429 -5.14 6.10 39.23
CA TYR A 429 -6.14 5.97 38.17
C TYR A 429 -7.14 4.87 38.55
N GLU A 430 -8.40 5.05 38.17
CA GLU A 430 -9.44 4.03 38.32
C GLU A 430 -9.42 3.15 37.07
N PHE A 431 -9.35 1.84 37.26
CA PHE A 431 -9.38 0.82 36.20
C PHE A 431 -10.58 -0.09 36.38
N SER A 432 -11.13 -0.61 35.28
CA SER A 432 -12.23 -1.58 35.28
C SER A 432 -11.92 -2.78 34.41
N VAL A 433 -12.36 -3.97 34.84
CA VAL A 433 -12.18 -5.23 34.08
C VAL A 433 -12.77 -5.09 32.68
N ASP A 434 -14.01 -4.61 32.58
CA ASP A 434 -14.72 -4.46 31.30
C ASP A 434 -13.95 -3.61 30.29
N ARG A 435 -13.28 -2.54 30.75
CA ARG A 435 -12.48 -1.67 29.89
C ARG A 435 -11.19 -2.35 29.46
N ILE A 436 -10.48 -2.96 30.40
CA ILE A 436 -9.23 -3.69 30.11
C ILE A 436 -9.51 -4.83 29.12
N ASP A 437 -10.53 -5.64 29.38
CA ASP A 437 -10.95 -6.75 28.51
C ASP A 437 -11.39 -6.23 27.14
N SER A 438 -12.21 -5.18 27.08
CA SER A 438 -12.65 -4.59 25.81
C SER A 438 -11.47 -4.09 24.97
N ILE A 439 -10.44 -3.52 25.60
CA ILE A 439 -9.26 -3.04 24.89
C ILE A 439 -8.39 -4.23 24.46
N TYR A 440 -8.12 -5.18 25.36
CA TYR A 440 -7.31 -6.36 25.09
C TYR A 440 -7.90 -7.21 23.94
N GLN A 441 -9.21 -7.42 23.95
CA GLN A 441 -9.92 -8.13 22.88
C GLN A 441 -9.81 -7.42 21.53
N ARG A 442 -9.65 -6.10 21.45
CA ARG A 442 -9.44 -5.42 20.16
C ARG A 442 -8.10 -5.76 19.52
N TYR A 443 -7.11 -6.13 20.32
CA TYR A 443 -5.79 -6.54 19.83
C TYR A 443 -5.72 -8.06 19.58
N ILE A 444 -6.50 -8.88 20.28
CA ILE A 444 -6.51 -10.35 20.12
C ILE A 444 -7.57 -10.86 19.14
N THR A 445 -8.68 -10.16 18.95
CA THR A 445 -9.64 -10.53 17.88
C THR A 445 -8.98 -10.37 16.49
N MET A 446 -7.86 -9.63 16.40
CA MET A 446 -7.01 -9.58 15.21
C MET A 446 -6.20 -10.86 14.97
N THR A 447 -6.00 -11.72 15.98
CA THR A 447 -5.23 -12.97 15.88
C THR A 447 -6.09 -14.24 15.81
N ILE A 448 -7.36 -14.21 16.26
CA ILE A 448 -8.19 -15.44 16.35
C ILE A 448 -8.98 -15.75 15.05
N ASP A 449 -9.30 -14.76 14.22
CA ASP A 449 -9.94 -15.03 12.90
C ASP A 449 -8.96 -15.63 11.86
N ASP A 450 -7.66 -15.69 12.17
CA ASP A 450 -6.62 -16.31 11.33
C ASP A 450 -6.43 -17.82 11.59
N HIS A 451 -7.32 -18.46 12.36
CA HIS A 451 -7.38 -19.92 12.48
C HIS A 451 -8.68 -20.47 11.90
N CYS A 452 -8.85 -20.29 10.59
CA CYS A 452 -9.64 -21.25 9.82
C CYS A 452 -8.85 -22.57 9.82
N PRO A 453 -9.38 -23.67 10.41
CA PRO A 453 -8.63 -24.91 10.47
C PRO A 453 -8.43 -25.43 9.04
N ILE A 454 -7.19 -25.34 8.56
CA ILE A 454 -6.75 -26.09 7.38
C ILE A 454 -6.92 -27.57 7.77
N PRO A 455 -7.74 -28.36 7.06
CA PRO A 455 -7.76 -29.79 7.29
C PRO A 455 -6.40 -30.32 6.87
N VAL A 456 -5.57 -30.72 7.85
CA VAL A 456 -4.37 -31.48 7.59
C VAL A 456 -4.82 -32.81 6.98
N MET A 457 -4.72 -32.94 5.67
CA MET A 457 -4.83 -34.24 5.02
C MET A 457 -3.61 -35.06 5.44
N VAL A 458 -3.83 -35.98 6.37
CA VAL A 458 -2.88 -37.03 6.73
C VAL A 458 -2.68 -37.92 5.51
N SER A 459 -1.54 -37.78 4.84
CA SER A 459 -1.10 -38.76 3.86
C SER A 459 -0.52 -39.98 4.58
N HIS A 460 -1.31 -41.03 4.69
CA HIS A 460 -0.79 -42.36 4.92
C HIS A 460 0.07 -42.80 3.74
N LYS A 461 1.36 -43.10 3.97
CA LYS A 461 2.04 -44.27 3.42
C LYS A 461 3.44 -44.52 4.03
N SER A 462 3.49 -45.58 4.84
CA SER A 462 4.50 -46.66 4.84
C SER A 462 5.99 -46.33 4.71
N SER A 463 6.68 -46.38 5.86
CA SER A 463 7.88 -47.19 6.13
C SER A 463 8.85 -47.54 4.98
N GLN A 464 10.09 -47.06 5.08
CA GLN A 464 11.30 -47.91 5.04
C GLN A 464 12.54 -47.18 5.59
N LYS A 465 13.41 -47.98 6.22
CA LYS A 465 14.57 -47.65 7.07
C LYS A 465 15.72 -46.97 6.31
N ASN A 466 16.45 -46.07 6.99
CA ASN A 466 17.87 -46.25 7.35
C ASN A 466 18.42 -44.99 8.06
N ALA A 467 19.02 -45.19 9.24
CA ALA A 467 19.97 -44.28 9.89
C ALA A 467 21.35 -44.45 9.20
N PRO A 468 22.37 -43.55 9.36
CA PRO A 468 22.92 -43.26 10.70
C PRO A 468 23.50 -41.84 10.93
N ASP A 469 23.88 -41.67 12.20
CA ASP A 469 24.99 -40.90 12.78
C ASP A 469 24.84 -39.44 13.26
N HIS A 470 25.23 -39.35 14.54
CA HIS A 470 25.33 -38.23 15.45
C HIS A 470 26.32 -37.16 15.01
N VAL A 471 25.94 -35.88 15.18
CA VAL A 471 26.90 -34.82 15.54
C VAL A 471 26.26 -33.90 16.58
N THR A 472 26.80 -33.97 17.79
CA THR A 472 26.58 -33.04 18.90
C THR A 472 27.36 -31.76 18.62
N ILE A 473 26.70 -30.59 18.59
CA ILE A 473 27.39 -29.29 18.56
C ILE A 473 27.07 -28.56 19.87
N GLY A 474 28.11 -28.34 20.66
CA GLY A 474 28.06 -27.69 21.96
C GLY A 474 27.90 -26.18 21.86
N MET A 475 27.23 -25.63 22.88
CA MET A 475 27.16 -24.21 23.19
C MET A 475 28.52 -23.72 23.68
N SER A 476 29.21 -22.96 22.85
CA SER A 476 30.20 -21.96 23.24
C SER A 476 30.40 -21.06 22.03
N ASP A 477 29.98 -19.80 22.13
CA ASP A 477 30.50 -18.62 21.39
C ASP A 477 29.44 -17.51 21.36
N LEU A 478 29.22 -16.84 22.48
CA LEU A 478 28.61 -15.51 22.56
C LEU A 478 29.17 -14.77 23.77
N VAL A 479 30.36 -14.18 23.63
CA VAL A 479 30.81 -13.06 24.45
C VAL A 479 31.53 -12.07 23.54
N GLU A 480 31.31 -10.78 23.84
CA GLU A 480 32.04 -9.59 23.40
C GLU A 480 31.61 -8.96 22.06
N ASP A 481 30.77 -7.93 22.15
CA ASP A 481 31.24 -6.59 21.74
C ASP A 481 30.38 -5.49 22.39
N GLU A 482 30.93 -4.90 23.45
CA GLU A 482 30.46 -3.64 24.03
C GLU A 482 31.02 -2.48 23.20
N ASN A 483 30.15 -1.57 22.76
CA ASN A 483 30.59 -0.23 22.35
C ASN A 483 29.53 0.81 22.76
N ILE A 484 29.72 1.38 23.94
CA ILE A 484 29.04 2.56 24.45
C ILE A 484 29.96 3.76 24.19
N PRO A 485 29.50 4.84 23.54
CA PRO A 485 30.32 6.03 23.40
C PRO A 485 30.28 6.87 24.68
N GLU A 486 31.46 7.12 25.23
CA GLU A 486 31.72 8.08 26.29
C GLU A 486 31.31 9.50 25.86
N LYS A 487 30.58 10.21 26.74
CA LYS A 487 30.36 11.64 26.66
C LYS A 487 31.14 12.30 27.77
N GLU A 488 32.09 13.14 27.36
CA GLU A 488 32.88 14.04 28.20
C GLU A 488 31.98 14.97 29.03
N ILE A 489 32.38 15.14 30.28
CA ILE A 489 31.95 16.18 31.22
C ILE A 489 33.18 17.06 31.43
N GLU A 490 33.05 18.35 31.11
CA GLU A 490 33.75 19.54 31.64
C GLU A 490 33.33 20.69 30.68
N ILE A 491 32.70 21.80 31.06
CA ILE A 491 32.63 22.62 32.28
C ILE A 491 31.20 23.19 32.41
#